data_AF-A0A0A0D0J0-F1
#
_entry.id   AF-A0A0A0D0J0-F1
#
_cell.length_a   1.000
_cell.length_b   1.000
_cell.length_c   1.000
_cell.angle_alpha   90.00
_cell.angle_beta   90.00
_cell.angle_gamma   90.00
#
_symmetry.space_group_name_H-M   'P 1'
#
loop_
_entity.id
_entity.type
_entity.pdbx_description
1 polymer ?
#
loop_
_entity_poly.entity_id
_entity_poly.type
_entity_poly.pdbx_seq_one_letter_code
_entity_poly.pdbx_strand_id
1 'polypeptide(L)'
;MSNGPDVIIGTPGDDTIDAGNGNDIVSGGGGNDTIDGGGGFDVITGGAGDDIIDGSEGFDVIDGGDDDDWMRGGTGDDVLSGGTGRDKIAGGDGNDVIDGGAGNDLLRGGAGADILSGGDGIDIASYAESHAAVSINLATHVNHGGSAEGDVISSDIETIHGSRFGDTLTGDAGDNILRGLDGDDALTGGAGADRLVGGGGADR
;
A
#
# COMPACT_ATOMS: atom_id res chain seq x y z
N MET A 1 -7.56 24.89 -15.12
CA MET A 1 -7.16 23.48 -15.23
C MET A 1 -7.28 23.11 -16.69
N SER A 2 -6.19 22.65 -17.28
CA SER A 2 -6.19 22.04 -18.61
C SER A 2 -7.12 20.83 -18.61
N ASN A 3 -7.62 20.44 -19.78
CA ASN A 3 -8.33 19.16 -19.95
C ASN A 3 -7.52 18.23 -20.87
N GLY A 4 -6.19 18.33 -20.83
CA GLY A 4 -5.34 17.61 -21.77
C GLY A 4 -3.95 17.41 -21.20
N PRO A 5 -3.16 16.51 -21.79
CA PRO A 5 -1.87 16.08 -21.26
C PRO A 5 -0.93 17.24 -20.98
N ASP A 6 -0.48 17.33 -19.75
CA ASP A 6 0.47 18.31 -19.24
C ASP A 6 1.78 17.64 -18.78
N VAL A 7 2.86 18.44 -18.78
CA VAL A 7 4.13 18.08 -18.15
C VAL A 7 4.41 19.13 -17.09
N ILE A 8 4.40 18.72 -15.83
CA ILE A 8 4.56 19.58 -14.67
C ILE A 8 5.83 19.16 -13.94
N ILE A 9 6.70 20.15 -13.69
CA ILE A 9 7.96 19.94 -12.97
C ILE A 9 7.99 20.98 -11.87
N GLY A 10 7.99 20.52 -10.63
CA GLY A 10 8.20 21.34 -9.45
C GLY A 10 9.65 21.81 -9.32
N THR A 11 9.94 22.36 -8.17
CA THR A 11 11.18 23.00 -7.82
C THR A 11 11.90 22.17 -6.75
N PRO A 12 13.10 22.57 -6.30
CA PRO A 12 13.75 21.89 -5.17
C PRO A 12 13.19 22.25 -3.78
N GLY A 13 11.99 22.82 -3.68
CA GLY A 13 11.35 23.04 -2.38
C GLY A 13 9.87 22.76 -2.46
N ASP A 14 9.22 22.70 -1.30
CA ASP A 14 7.83 22.24 -1.14
C ASP A 14 6.85 22.88 -2.13
N ASP A 15 6.34 22.06 -3.05
CA ASP A 15 5.40 22.44 -4.09
C ASP A 15 4.00 21.88 -3.84
N THR A 16 3.01 22.55 -4.42
CA THR A 16 1.62 22.04 -4.47
C THR A 16 1.21 21.98 -5.92
N ILE A 17 1.01 20.76 -6.42
CA ILE A 17 0.75 20.46 -7.81
C ILE A 17 -0.64 19.84 -7.94
N ASP A 18 -1.42 20.37 -8.88
CA ASP A 18 -2.72 19.84 -9.32
C ASP A 18 -2.62 19.76 -10.84
N ALA A 19 -2.55 18.55 -11.37
CA ALA A 19 -2.39 18.31 -12.80
C ALA A 19 -3.71 18.44 -13.58
N GLY A 20 -4.83 18.14 -12.92
CA GLY A 20 -6.17 18.36 -13.44
C GLY A 20 -6.68 17.15 -14.21
N ASN A 21 -7.33 17.34 -15.36
CA ASN A 21 -7.73 16.19 -16.19
C ASN A 21 -6.76 16.08 -17.36
N GLY A 22 -6.32 14.87 -17.68
CA GLY A 22 -5.29 14.67 -18.67
C GLY A 22 -4.59 13.34 -18.47
N ASN A 23 -3.63 13.05 -19.34
CA ASN A 23 -2.67 12.01 -19.03
C ASN A 23 -1.37 12.75 -18.76
N ASP A 24 -1.07 12.99 -17.51
CA ASP A 24 -0.10 13.99 -17.11
C ASP A 24 1.22 13.34 -16.69
N ILE A 25 2.31 14.07 -16.86
CA ILE A 25 3.62 13.68 -16.33
C ILE A 25 3.98 14.72 -15.27
N VAL A 26 4.11 14.29 -14.04
CA VAL A 26 4.36 15.15 -12.89
C VAL A 26 5.64 14.74 -12.19
N SER A 27 6.49 15.71 -11.86
CA SER A 27 7.64 15.55 -10.98
C SER A 27 7.59 16.63 -9.90
N GLY A 28 7.57 16.23 -8.62
CA GLY A 28 7.64 17.14 -7.48
C GLY A 28 9.02 17.81 -7.42
N GLY A 29 10.07 16.99 -7.48
CA GLY A 29 11.44 17.46 -7.58
C GLY A 29 12.17 17.21 -6.28
N GLY A 30 12.27 18.21 -5.42
CA GLY A 30 12.72 17.96 -4.05
C GLY A 30 12.05 18.90 -3.08
N GLY A 31 12.14 18.60 -1.78
CA GLY A 31 11.27 19.22 -0.80
C GLY A 31 10.08 18.30 -0.52
N ASN A 32 9.20 18.74 0.36
CA ASN A 32 8.04 17.94 0.74
C ASN A 32 6.83 18.40 -0.07
N ASP A 33 6.51 17.67 -1.12
CA ASP A 33 5.55 18.07 -2.13
C ASP A 33 4.15 17.53 -1.83
N THR A 34 3.13 18.21 -2.36
CA THR A 34 1.75 17.72 -2.39
C THR A 34 1.28 17.68 -3.83
N ILE A 35 0.98 16.49 -4.33
CA ILE A 35 0.69 16.23 -5.74
C ILE A 35 -0.68 15.55 -5.88
N ASP A 36 -1.55 16.12 -6.72
CA ASP A 36 -2.81 15.53 -7.19
C ASP A 36 -2.71 15.32 -8.72
N GLY A 37 -2.75 14.07 -9.16
CA GLY A 37 -2.77 13.68 -10.57
C GLY A 37 -4.08 14.05 -11.26
N GLY A 38 -5.18 13.99 -10.49
CA GLY A 38 -6.51 14.35 -10.95
C GLY A 38 -7.17 13.23 -11.74
N GLY A 39 -7.28 13.35 -13.06
CA GLY A 39 -8.06 12.39 -13.83
C GLY A 39 -7.40 11.99 -15.14
N GLY A 40 -7.14 10.70 -15.32
CA GLY A 40 -6.74 10.09 -16.59
C GLY A 40 -5.74 8.96 -16.41
N PHE A 41 -4.55 9.07 -17.00
CA PHE A 41 -3.46 8.14 -16.74
C PHE A 41 -2.25 9.00 -16.45
N ASP A 42 -1.83 9.02 -15.20
CA ASP A 42 -0.79 9.92 -14.76
C ASP A 42 0.49 9.16 -14.44
N VAL A 43 1.63 9.80 -14.73
CA VAL A 43 2.95 9.32 -14.34
C VAL A 43 3.52 10.34 -13.37
N ILE A 44 3.61 9.97 -12.10
CA ILE A 44 3.95 10.87 -11.01
C ILE A 44 5.24 10.39 -10.34
N THR A 45 6.18 11.30 -10.12
CA THR A 45 7.35 11.08 -9.27
C THR A 45 7.39 12.17 -8.21
N GLY A 46 7.41 11.78 -6.92
CA GLY A 46 7.58 12.71 -5.80
C GLY A 46 8.95 13.36 -5.86
N GLY A 47 9.99 12.56 -5.65
CA GLY A 47 11.38 12.99 -5.79
C GLY A 47 12.14 12.77 -4.51
N ALA A 48 12.62 13.84 -3.88
CA ALA A 48 13.31 13.73 -2.60
C ALA A 48 12.63 14.58 -1.53
N GLY A 49 12.32 13.99 -0.39
CA GLY A 49 11.57 14.64 0.69
C GLY A 49 10.31 13.84 1.00
N ASP A 50 9.66 14.16 2.13
CA ASP A 50 8.47 13.41 2.55
C ASP A 50 7.25 13.92 1.76
N ASP A 51 6.84 13.20 0.71
CA ASP A 51 5.80 13.64 -0.22
C ASP A 51 4.40 13.13 0.12
N ILE A 52 3.39 13.85 -0.38
CA ILE A 52 1.99 13.44 -0.36
C ILE A 52 1.48 13.37 -1.80
N ILE A 53 1.12 12.17 -2.25
CA ILE A 53 0.72 11.93 -3.64
C ILE A 53 -0.65 11.25 -3.70
N ASP A 54 -1.59 11.80 -4.48
CA ASP A 54 -2.87 11.18 -4.81
C ASP A 54 -2.99 11.08 -6.34
N GLY A 55 -3.10 9.85 -6.89
CA GLY A 55 -3.33 9.61 -8.32
C GLY A 55 -4.75 9.96 -8.74
N SER A 56 -5.71 9.90 -7.81
CA SER A 56 -7.13 10.22 -8.01
C SER A 56 -7.86 9.25 -8.95
N GLU A 57 -8.29 9.66 -10.15
CA GLU A 57 -9.05 8.80 -11.07
C GLU A 57 -8.15 8.34 -12.23
N GLY A 58 -7.89 7.04 -12.38
CA GLY A 58 -7.04 6.62 -13.49
C GLY A 58 -6.42 5.26 -13.36
N PHE A 59 -5.70 4.85 -14.39
CA PHE A 59 -4.60 3.92 -14.15
C PHE A 59 -3.41 4.84 -13.97
N ASP A 60 -2.78 4.82 -12.80
CA ASP A 60 -1.66 5.71 -12.51
C ASP A 60 -0.38 4.93 -12.24
N VAL A 61 0.75 5.58 -12.54
CA VAL A 61 2.09 5.09 -12.21
C VAL A 61 2.73 6.10 -11.28
N ILE A 62 2.92 5.71 -10.02
CA ILE A 62 3.37 6.58 -8.94
C ILE A 62 4.67 6.03 -8.35
N ASP A 63 5.68 6.90 -8.25
CA ASP A 63 6.96 6.63 -7.56
C ASP A 63 7.17 7.72 -6.50
N GLY A 64 7.23 7.34 -5.22
CA GLY A 64 7.44 8.26 -4.10
C GLY A 64 8.83 8.88 -4.18
N GLY A 65 9.85 8.04 -4.13
CA GLY A 65 11.24 8.41 -4.38
C GLY A 65 12.11 8.21 -3.14
N ASP A 66 12.81 9.26 -2.71
CA ASP A 66 13.63 9.24 -1.50
C ASP A 66 12.85 9.86 -0.31
N ASP A 67 13.02 9.29 0.88
CA ASP A 67 12.43 9.71 2.18
C ASP A 67 11.00 9.17 2.42
N ASP A 68 10.32 9.57 3.52
CA ASP A 68 9.11 8.87 4.00
C ASP A 68 7.83 9.40 3.32
N ASP A 69 7.23 8.62 2.41
CA ASP A 69 6.10 9.09 1.60
C ASP A 69 4.70 8.66 2.08
N TRP A 70 3.68 9.43 1.68
CA TRP A 70 2.27 9.01 1.74
C TRP A 70 1.62 9.04 0.36
N MET A 71 1.22 7.87 -0.14
CA MET A 71 0.68 7.72 -1.49
C MET A 71 -0.70 7.06 -1.48
N ARG A 72 -1.54 7.50 -2.41
CA ARG A 72 -2.79 6.86 -2.80
C ARG A 72 -2.86 6.73 -4.33
N GLY A 73 -3.22 5.56 -4.85
CA GLY A 73 -3.52 5.35 -6.26
C GLY A 73 -4.87 5.98 -6.62
N GLY A 74 -5.94 5.50 -5.97
CA GLY A 74 -7.26 6.09 -6.08
C GLY A 74 -8.26 5.11 -6.68
N THR A 75 -8.80 5.41 -7.86
CA THR A 75 -9.66 4.46 -8.58
C THR A 75 -9.00 4.03 -9.88
N GLY A 76 -8.99 2.74 -10.16
CA GLY A 76 -8.41 2.10 -11.34
C GLY A 76 -7.30 1.15 -10.94
N ASP A 77 -6.71 0.45 -11.90
CA ASP A 77 -5.67 -0.54 -11.60
C ASP A 77 -4.32 0.20 -11.54
N ASP A 78 -3.77 0.50 -10.37
CA ASP A 78 -2.61 1.39 -10.23
C ASP A 78 -1.27 0.64 -10.06
N VAL A 79 -0.16 1.35 -10.33
CA VAL A 79 1.21 0.87 -10.06
C VAL A 79 1.92 1.86 -9.16
N LEU A 80 2.24 1.44 -7.93
CA LEU A 80 2.84 2.28 -6.90
C LEU A 80 4.17 1.72 -6.40
N SER A 81 5.18 2.59 -6.29
CA SER A 81 6.51 2.31 -5.74
C SER A 81 6.82 3.32 -4.64
N GLY A 82 7.09 2.85 -3.42
CA GLY A 82 7.53 3.70 -2.29
C GLY A 82 8.90 4.32 -2.55
N GLY A 83 9.87 3.47 -2.90
CA GLY A 83 11.23 3.90 -3.18
C GLY A 83 12.12 3.62 -1.98
N THR A 84 12.73 4.64 -1.38
CA THR A 84 13.49 4.48 -0.13
C THR A 84 12.83 5.30 0.96
N GLY A 85 12.57 4.75 2.13
CA GLY A 85 11.83 5.52 3.12
C GLY A 85 11.15 4.65 4.15
N ARG A 86 10.03 5.14 4.68
CA ARG A 86 9.05 4.38 5.44
C ARG A 86 7.69 4.80 4.97
N ASP A 87 7.27 4.14 3.92
CA ASP A 87 6.21 4.64 3.09
C ASP A 87 4.86 4.13 3.57
N LYS A 88 3.83 4.93 3.31
CA LYS A 88 2.44 4.54 3.50
C LYS A 88 1.76 4.55 2.15
N ILE A 89 1.45 3.36 1.65
CA ILE A 89 0.91 3.18 0.31
C ILE A 89 -0.51 2.61 0.40
N ALA A 90 -1.44 3.23 -0.31
CA ALA A 90 -2.79 2.72 -0.50
C ALA A 90 -3.09 2.63 -2.00
N GLY A 91 -3.41 1.44 -2.51
CA GLY A 91 -3.83 1.26 -3.90
C GLY A 91 -5.16 1.94 -4.15
N GLY A 92 -6.22 1.43 -3.53
CA GLY A 92 -7.55 2.03 -3.58
C GLY A 92 -8.57 1.06 -4.17
N ASP A 93 -9.36 1.51 -5.13
CA ASP A 93 -10.31 0.67 -5.87
C ASP A 93 -9.65 0.20 -7.18
N GLY A 94 -9.51 -1.10 -7.40
CA GLY A 94 -8.86 -1.64 -8.60
C GLY A 94 -7.93 -2.79 -8.25
N ASN A 95 -7.30 -3.39 -9.26
CA ASN A 95 -6.28 -4.41 -9.04
C ASN A 95 -4.91 -3.73 -9.09
N ASP A 96 -4.38 -3.42 -7.92
CA ASP A 96 -3.21 -2.58 -7.79
C ASP A 96 -1.93 -3.41 -7.71
N VAL A 97 -0.82 -2.83 -8.15
CA VAL A 97 0.53 -3.36 -7.92
C VAL A 97 1.28 -2.39 -7.03
N ILE A 98 1.64 -2.86 -5.84
CA ILE A 98 2.29 -2.05 -4.80
C ILE A 98 3.65 -2.67 -4.47
N ASP A 99 4.70 -1.86 -4.56
CA ASP A 99 6.06 -2.15 -4.10
C ASP A 99 6.44 -1.14 -3.01
N GLY A 100 6.71 -1.60 -1.79
CA GLY A 100 7.17 -0.76 -0.68
C GLY A 100 8.57 -0.21 -0.93
N GLY A 101 9.45 -0.98 -1.58
CA GLY A 101 10.83 -0.59 -1.80
C GLY A 101 11.72 -0.88 -0.58
N ALA A 102 12.58 0.06 -0.21
CA ALA A 102 13.46 -0.08 0.93
C ALA A 102 12.91 0.71 2.12
N GLY A 103 12.62 0.04 3.22
CA GLY A 103 11.93 0.74 4.28
C GLY A 103 11.28 -0.14 5.30
N ASN A 104 10.45 0.45 6.15
CA ASN A 104 9.52 -0.31 6.95
C ASN A 104 8.14 0.22 6.58
N ASP A 105 7.54 -0.42 5.61
CA ASP A 105 6.45 0.16 4.83
C ASP A 105 5.09 -0.37 5.30
N LEU A 106 4.07 0.46 5.10
CA LEU A 106 2.68 0.12 5.38
C LEU A 106 1.90 0.12 4.07
N LEU A 107 1.52 -1.07 3.64
CA LEU A 107 0.83 -1.30 2.38
C LEU A 107 -0.64 -1.67 2.63
N ARG A 108 -1.51 -1.05 1.83
CA ARG A 108 -2.93 -1.41 1.72
C ARG A 108 -3.25 -1.53 0.23
N GLY A 109 -3.64 -2.71 -0.24
CA GLY A 109 -4.15 -2.89 -1.60
C GLY A 109 -5.46 -2.13 -1.75
N GLY A 110 -6.54 -2.71 -1.24
CA GLY A 110 -7.81 -2.01 -1.08
C GLY A 110 -8.96 -2.87 -1.54
N ALA A 111 -9.62 -2.48 -2.61
CA ALA A 111 -10.71 -3.25 -3.22
C ALA A 111 -10.28 -3.76 -4.59
N GLY A 112 -10.00 -5.04 -4.69
CA GLY A 112 -9.63 -5.71 -5.94
C GLY A 112 -8.77 -6.91 -5.63
N ALA A 113 -8.10 -7.45 -6.63
CA ALA A 113 -7.10 -8.49 -6.45
C ALA A 113 -5.72 -7.87 -6.62
N ASP A 114 -5.10 -7.52 -5.50
CA ASP A 114 -3.90 -6.70 -5.48
C ASP A 114 -2.61 -7.53 -5.44
N ILE A 115 -1.50 -6.96 -5.87
CA ILE A 115 -0.16 -7.51 -5.70
C ILE A 115 0.59 -6.61 -4.73
N LEU A 116 1.00 -7.16 -3.59
CA LEU A 116 1.71 -6.42 -2.54
C LEU A 116 3.12 -7.00 -2.37
N SER A 117 4.15 -6.16 -2.54
CA SER A 117 5.56 -6.45 -2.25
C SER A 117 6.07 -5.50 -1.17
N GLY A 118 6.63 -6.03 -0.08
CA GLY A 118 7.20 -5.23 1.01
C GLY A 118 8.55 -4.64 0.63
N GLY A 119 9.42 -5.48 0.08
CA GLY A 119 10.79 -5.12 -0.28
C GLY A 119 11.78 -5.32 0.86
N ASP A 120 12.71 -4.39 1.03
CA ASP A 120 13.78 -4.48 2.02
C ASP A 120 13.31 -3.88 3.35
N GLY A 121 13.02 -4.71 4.36
CA GLY A 121 12.93 -4.25 5.75
C GLY A 121 11.97 -5.05 6.61
N ILE A 122 11.05 -4.37 7.29
CA ILE A 122 9.97 -5.04 8.04
C ILE A 122 8.66 -4.36 7.68
N ASP A 123 7.90 -5.07 6.84
CA ASP A 123 6.80 -4.47 6.11
C ASP A 123 5.46 -5.01 6.56
N ILE A 124 4.43 -4.17 6.39
CA ILE A 124 3.08 -4.42 6.90
C ILE A 124 2.11 -4.44 5.72
N ALA A 125 1.51 -5.59 5.44
CA ALA A 125 0.25 -5.64 4.70
C ALA A 125 -0.92 -5.48 5.67
N SER A 126 -1.73 -4.44 5.47
CA SER A 126 -2.78 -4.04 6.41
C SER A 126 -4.18 -4.18 5.82
N TYR A 127 -5.00 -5.01 6.45
CA TYR A 127 -6.42 -5.21 6.13
C TYR A 127 -7.36 -4.55 7.15
N ALA A 128 -6.83 -3.65 7.99
CA ALA A 128 -7.57 -3.00 9.08
C ALA A 128 -8.83 -2.25 8.63
N GLU A 129 -8.88 -1.82 7.37
CA GLU A 129 -10.02 -1.11 6.77
C GLU A 129 -11.00 -2.04 6.04
N SER A 130 -10.68 -3.33 5.92
CA SER A 130 -11.57 -4.32 5.33
C SER A 130 -12.94 -4.33 6.01
N HIS A 131 -13.98 -4.45 5.19
CA HIS A 131 -15.38 -4.49 5.64
C HIS A 131 -15.88 -5.90 5.96
N ALA A 132 -15.01 -6.91 5.86
CA ALA A 132 -15.26 -8.29 6.27
C ALA A 132 -13.98 -8.93 6.80
N ALA A 133 -14.13 -10.10 7.44
CA ALA A 133 -13.00 -10.92 7.87
C ALA A 133 -12.11 -11.32 6.69
N VAL A 134 -10.81 -11.36 6.94
CA VAL A 134 -9.80 -11.78 5.98
C VAL A 134 -9.18 -13.12 6.38
N SER A 135 -8.83 -13.92 5.38
CA SER A 135 -8.06 -15.15 5.54
C SER A 135 -6.75 -14.99 4.78
N ILE A 136 -5.66 -14.75 5.50
CA ILE A 136 -4.31 -14.55 4.94
C ILE A 136 -3.43 -15.73 5.28
N ASN A 137 -2.68 -16.23 4.29
CA ASN A 137 -1.70 -17.28 4.51
C ASN A 137 -0.41 -16.99 3.74
N LEU A 138 0.60 -16.48 4.44
CA LEU A 138 1.91 -16.18 3.89
C LEU A 138 2.68 -17.43 3.45
N ALA A 139 2.45 -18.59 4.09
CA ALA A 139 3.11 -19.83 3.69
C ALA A 139 2.62 -20.37 2.33
N THR A 140 1.32 -20.22 2.03
CA THR A 140 0.72 -20.75 0.80
C THR A 140 0.41 -19.70 -0.26
N HIS A 141 0.41 -18.41 0.12
CA HIS A 141 0.02 -17.27 -0.72
C HIS A 141 -1.42 -17.43 -1.24
N VAL A 142 -2.30 -17.92 -0.36
CA VAL A 142 -3.72 -18.16 -0.66
C VAL A 142 -4.52 -17.25 0.26
N ASN A 143 -4.99 -16.14 -0.30
CA ASN A 143 -5.64 -15.05 0.42
C ASN A 143 -7.08 -14.88 -0.08
N HIS A 144 -8.02 -14.75 0.85
CA HIS A 144 -9.45 -14.67 0.57
C HIS A 144 -10.20 -13.80 1.57
N GLY A 145 -11.38 -13.34 1.17
CA GLY A 145 -12.34 -12.65 2.04
C GLY A 145 -12.06 -11.17 2.22
N GLY A 146 -13.13 -10.36 2.24
CA GLY A 146 -13.02 -8.91 2.38
C GLY A 146 -12.13 -8.29 1.30
N SER A 147 -11.27 -7.37 1.72
CA SER A 147 -10.25 -6.75 0.87
C SER A 147 -9.09 -7.67 0.48
N ALA A 148 -9.01 -8.90 1.01
CA ALA A 148 -7.93 -9.84 0.68
C ALA A 148 -8.29 -10.80 -0.47
N GLU A 149 -9.47 -10.65 -1.07
CA GLU A 149 -9.99 -11.60 -2.05
C GLU A 149 -9.21 -11.52 -3.37
N GLY A 150 -8.33 -12.50 -3.58
CA GLY A 150 -7.54 -12.59 -4.81
C GLY A 150 -6.15 -11.97 -4.71
N ASP A 151 -5.83 -11.34 -3.57
CA ASP A 151 -4.55 -10.71 -3.34
C ASP A 151 -3.39 -11.71 -3.40
N VAL A 152 -2.31 -11.27 -4.03
CA VAL A 152 -1.01 -11.92 -4.00
C VAL A 152 -0.09 -11.10 -3.10
N ILE A 153 0.17 -11.63 -1.91
CA ILE A 153 1.13 -11.06 -0.97
C ILE A 153 2.45 -11.81 -1.16
N SER A 154 3.51 -11.06 -1.42
CA SER A 154 4.88 -11.58 -1.54
C SER A 154 5.40 -12.18 -0.21
N SER A 155 6.49 -12.93 -0.32
CA SER A 155 7.17 -13.53 0.85
C SER A 155 8.05 -12.56 1.64
N ASP A 156 8.18 -11.30 1.21
CA ASP A 156 8.93 -10.23 1.87
C ASP A 156 8.02 -9.33 2.71
N ILE A 157 6.84 -9.83 3.09
CA ILE A 157 5.95 -9.20 4.07
C ILE A 157 6.04 -9.97 5.38
N GLU A 158 6.53 -9.33 6.43
CA GLU A 158 6.70 -9.97 7.75
C GLU A 158 5.51 -9.72 8.68
N THR A 159 4.74 -8.66 8.45
CA THR A 159 3.65 -8.25 9.33
C THR A 159 2.30 -8.24 8.61
N ILE A 160 1.31 -8.90 9.22
CA ILE A 160 -0.09 -8.79 8.81
C ILE A 160 -0.89 -8.09 9.90
N HIS A 161 -1.64 -7.06 9.51
CA HIS A 161 -2.76 -6.56 10.30
C HIS A 161 -4.05 -7.08 9.68
N GLY A 162 -4.84 -7.81 10.48
CA GLY A 162 -6.18 -8.25 10.16
C GLY A 162 -7.18 -7.09 10.07
N SER A 163 -8.45 -7.45 9.95
CA SER A 163 -9.60 -6.58 9.93
C SER A 163 -10.13 -6.35 11.36
N ARG A 164 -11.38 -5.89 11.50
CA ARG A 164 -12.07 -5.79 12.80
C ARG A 164 -13.05 -6.96 13.05
N PHE A 165 -12.92 -8.00 12.24
CA PHE A 165 -13.79 -9.18 12.23
C PHE A 165 -12.92 -10.41 12.52
N GLY A 166 -13.55 -11.55 12.84
CA GLY A 166 -12.79 -12.76 13.17
C GLY A 166 -11.98 -13.29 11.98
N ASP A 167 -10.69 -13.00 11.98
CA ASP A 167 -9.77 -13.26 10.89
C ASP A 167 -9.10 -14.64 11.02
N THR A 168 -8.50 -15.11 9.93
CA THR A 168 -7.60 -16.27 9.95
C THR A 168 -6.26 -15.86 9.35
N LEU A 169 -5.24 -15.70 10.20
CA LEU A 169 -3.93 -15.22 9.78
C LEU A 169 -2.89 -16.33 9.99
N THR A 170 -2.18 -16.68 8.94
CA THR A 170 -1.08 -17.66 8.98
C THR A 170 0.20 -17.03 8.44
N GLY A 171 1.24 -17.04 9.26
CA GLY A 171 2.59 -16.66 8.86
C GLY A 171 3.29 -17.74 8.04
N ASP A 172 4.55 -17.51 7.69
CA ASP A 172 5.35 -18.38 6.86
C ASP A 172 6.48 -19.08 7.66
N ALA A 173 7.68 -19.17 7.10
CA ALA A 173 8.83 -19.73 7.81
C ALA A 173 9.76 -18.67 8.41
N GLY A 174 9.49 -17.38 8.13
CA GLY A 174 10.21 -16.24 8.68
C GLY A 174 9.72 -15.87 10.08
N ASP A 175 10.26 -14.78 10.64
CA ASP A 175 9.79 -14.25 11.92
C ASP A 175 8.60 -13.32 11.67
N ASN A 176 7.36 -13.80 11.83
CA ASN A 176 6.19 -13.00 11.47
C ASN A 176 5.57 -12.25 12.67
N ILE A 177 4.90 -11.13 12.39
CA ILE A 177 4.05 -10.42 13.34
C ILE A 177 2.61 -10.46 12.82
N LEU A 178 1.74 -11.21 13.51
CA LEU A 178 0.33 -11.30 13.14
C LEU A 178 -0.50 -10.54 14.17
N ARG A 179 -1.33 -9.59 13.71
CA ARG A 179 -2.25 -8.84 14.55
C ARG A 179 -3.68 -9.04 14.08
N GLY A 180 -4.54 -9.64 14.89
CA GLY A 180 -5.96 -9.85 14.56
C GLY A 180 -6.80 -8.57 14.70
N LEU A 181 -6.46 -7.70 15.66
CA LEU A 181 -7.20 -6.47 16.02
C LEU A 181 -8.48 -6.78 16.82
N ASP A 182 -9.66 -6.49 16.28
CA ASP A 182 -10.94 -6.81 16.95
C ASP A 182 -11.54 -8.04 16.23
N GLY A 183 -12.31 -8.87 16.92
CA GLY A 183 -12.88 -10.09 16.35
C GLY A 183 -12.39 -11.34 17.05
N ASP A 184 -13.06 -12.47 16.81
CA ASP A 184 -12.58 -13.77 17.30
C ASP A 184 -11.61 -14.35 16.26
N ASP A 185 -10.31 -14.14 16.47
CA ASP A 185 -9.28 -14.44 15.47
C ASP A 185 -8.66 -15.83 15.62
N ALA A 186 -8.17 -16.38 14.51
CA ALA A 186 -7.33 -17.57 14.47
C ALA A 186 -5.94 -17.21 13.94
N LEU A 187 -4.91 -17.30 14.79
CA LEU A 187 -3.54 -16.90 14.46
C LEU A 187 -2.58 -18.10 14.51
N THR A 188 -1.89 -18.37 13.40
CA THR A 188 -0.85 -19.40 13.33
C THR A 188 0.45 -18.80 12.84
N GLY A 189 1.48 -18.75 13.69
CA GLY A 189 2.77 -18.14 13.33
C GLY A 189 3.50 -18.87 12.19
N GLY A 190 3.57 -20.20 12.25
CA GLY A 190 4.34 -20.98 11.29
C GLY A 190 5.64 -21.48 11.91
N ALA A 191 6.73 -21.44 11.15
CA ALA A 191 8.07 -21.61 11.70
C ALA A 191 8.68 -20.22 11.95
N GLY A 192 9.79 -20.15 12.69
CA GLY A 192 10.38 -18.85 13.05
C GLY A 192 10.02 -18.41 14.48
N ALA A 193 10.43 -17.19 14.83
CA ALA A 193 10.17 -16.55 16.10
C ALA A 193 9.03 -15.53 15.98
N ASP A 194 7.80 -16.06 15.98
CA ASP A 194 6.62 -15.25 15.70
C ASP A 194 6.12 -14.44 16.90
N ARG A 195 5.45 -13.32 16.59
CA ARG A 195 4.67 -12.54 17.54
C ARG A 195 3.22 -12.49 17.12
N LEU A 196 2.38 -13.20 17.87
CA LEU A 196 0.93 -13.25 17.65
C LEU A 196 0.21 -12.34 18.63
N VAL A 197 -0.61 -11.44 18.11
CA VAL A 197 -1.43 -10.50 18.90
C VAL A 197 -2.87 -10.64 18.41
N GLY A 198 -3.70 -11.42 19.10
CA GLY A 198 -5.13 -11.58 18.74
C GLY A 198 -5.85 -10.24 18.82
N GLY A 199 -6.13 -9.80 20.04
CA GLY A 199 -6.57 -8.44 20.32
C GLY A 199 -7.87 -8.46 21.10
N GLY A 200 -8.92 -7.86 20.58
CA GLY A 200 -10.24 -7.84 21.20
C GLY A 200 -11.11 -8.98 20.71
N GLY A 201 -11.33 -10.00 21.53
CA GLY A 201 -12.21 -11.12 21.17
C GLY A 201 -11.80 -12.40 21.87
N ALA A 202 -12.31 -13.53 21.38
CA ALA A 202 -11.95 -14.87 21.83
C ALA A 202 -11.00 -15.54 20.82
N ASP A 203 -9.73 -15.16 20.91
CA ASP A 203 -8.69 -15.53 19.94
C ASP A 203 -8.11 -16.94 20.17
N ARG A 204 -7.59 -17.56 19.10
CA ARG A 204 -7.00 -18.91 19.14
C ARG A 204 -5.73 -19.08 18.32
#